data_AF-A0A9P7JC84-F1
#
_entry.id   AF-A0A9P7JC84-F1
#
_cell.length_a   1.000
_cell.length_b   1.000
_cell.length_c   1.000
_cell.angle_alpha   90.00
_cell.angle_beta   90.00
_cell.angle_gamma   90.00
#
_symmetry.space_group_name_H-M   'P 1'
#
loop_
_entity.id
_entity.type
_entity.pdbx_description
1 polymer ?
#
loop_
_entity_poly.entity_id
_entity_poly.type
_entity_poly.pdbx_seq_one_letter_code
_entity_poly.pdbx_strand_id
1 'polypeptide(L)'
;MSRSQLEVRDLVRPTRCLLTPALPGSVFTPSSRDPGHVPPQIGHVPPSCDSAYSGIEEIEEDSSQDEEGDGTEQDSDEAYYHEYERSFAREVEAYRCLGHLQGSAIPRLYGLGRVISGHGEGRAISPQVLFMEYIPGKNLATIQDPHSVPISAYQELVKAVSSLASFGTIHADMRPENIVVSCSNPRRVVLIDFGVRLFRYTDESNDNWEENVMTEGDERELRRYLERSGIWHQELCA
;
A
#
# COMPACT_ATOMS: atom_id res chain seq x y z
N MET A 1 -34.53 13.24 37.12
CA MET A 1 -33.72 12.07 36.71
C MET A 1 -33.78 12.01 35.20
N SER A 2 -32.64 12.29 34.57
CA SER A 2 -32.48 12.65 33.16
C SER A 2 -32.40 11.41 32.27
N ARG A 3 -33.12 11.42 31.16
CA ARG A 3 -32.87 10.59 29.97
C ARG A 3 -32.13 11.46 28.96
N SER A 4 -30.92 11.07 28.59
CA SER A 4 -30.23 11.60 27.42
C SER A 4 -29.90 10.47 26.47
N GLN A 5 -30.43 10.59 25.25
CA GLN A 5 -30.09 9.80 24.07
C GLN A 5 -28.59 9.96 23.75
N LEU A 6 -27.93 8.88 23.33
CA LEU A 6 -26.72 8.94 22.53
C LEU A 6 -27.00 8.22 21.21
N GLU A 7 -26.79 8.95 20.11
CA GLU A 7 -26.97 8.51 18.73
C GLU A 7 -25.94 7.44 18.34
N VAL A 8 -26.40 6.45 17.59
CA VAL A 8 -25.62 5.33 17.02
C VAL A 8 -24.92 5.77 15.72
N ARG A 9 -24.22 6.91 15.74
CA ARG A 9 -23.59 7.49 14.54
C ARG A 9 -22.07 7.66 14.59
N ASP A 10 -21.42 7.31 15.72
CA ASP A 10 -20.00 7.60 15.93
C ASP A 10 -19.09 6.38 16.14
N LEU A 11 -19.55 5.17 15.87
CA LEU A 11 -18.76 3.94 16.00
C LEU A 11 -18.66 3.23 14.66
N VAL A 12 -17.79 3.74 13.78
CA VAL A 12 -16.82 3.03 12.91
C VAL A 12 -16.30 4.08 11.94
N ARG A 13 -15.41 4.94 12.44
CA ARG A 13 -14.43 5.63 11.59
C ARG A 13 -13.15 4.80 11.65
N PRO A 14 -12.42 4.63 10.54
CA PRO A 14 -11.21 3.82 10.50
C PRO A 14 -10.24 4.36 11.55
N THR A 15 -9.98 3.53 12.56
CA THR A 15 -9.08 3.90 13.64
C THR A 15 -7.68 3.88 13.08
N ARG A 16 -7.09 5.07 12.99
CA ARG A 16 -5.66 5.34 13.15
C ARG A 16 -4.94 4.13 13.75
N CYS A 17 -3.87 3.67 13.10
CA CYS A 17 -2.90 2.76 13.71
C CYS A 17 -2.44 3.32 15.06
N LEU A 18 -3.03 2.85 16.16
CA LEU A 18 -2.56 3.09 17.51
C LEU A 18 -1.51 2.04 17.80
N LEU A 19 -0.25 2.39 17.53
CA LEU A 19 0.91 1.63 17.99
C LEU A 19 1.17 2.00 19.46
N THR A 20 0.76 1.13 20.37
CA THR A 20 1.28 1.11 21.76
C THR A 20 2.37 0.05 21.88
N PRO A 21 3.47 0.30 22.62
CA PRO A 21 4.55 -0.67 22.75
C PRO A 21 4.12 -1.92 23.54
N ALA A 22 4.54 -3.08 23.04
CA ALA A 22 4.24 -4.40 23.61
C ALA A 22 4.90 -4.60 24.99
N LEU A 23 4.18 -5.30 25.87
CA LEU A 23 4.64 -5.76 27.18
C LEU A 23 5.74 -6.82 27.06
N PRO A 24 6.67 -6.92 28.03
CA PRO A 24 7.79 -7.86 27.98
C PRO A 24 7.34 -9.29 28.34
N GLY A 25 7.68 -10.29 27.50
CA GLY A 25 7.47 -11.70 27.90
C GLY A 25 7.55 -12.78 26.83
N SER A 26 7.62 -12.49 25.52
CA SER A 26 7.69 -13.53 24.50
C SER A 26 9.15 -13.91 24.15
N VAL A 27 9.54 -15.10 24.60
CA VAL A 27 10.81 -15.75 24.26
C VAL A 27 10.78 -16.18 22.79
N PHE A 28 11.69 -15.64 21.98
CA PHE A 28 11.94 -16.02 20.60
C PHE A 28 13.11 -17.01 20.54
N THR A 29 12.95 -18.15 19.84
CA THR A 29 14.06 -19.03 19.46
C THR A 29 14.41 -18.81 17.99
N PRO A 30 15.66 -18.43 17.65
CA PRO A 30 16.08 -18.31 16.26
C PRO A 30 16.53 -19.67 15.71
N SER A 31 16.00 -20.07 14.54
CA SER A 31 16.56 -21.16 13.74
C SER A 31 17.62 -20.63 12.76
N SER A 32 18.59 -21.47 12.46
CA SER A 32 19.95 -21.18 12.03
C SER A 32 20.14 -20.63 10.61
N ARG A 33 21.25 -19.90 10.49
CA ARG A 33 21.89 -19.30 9.30
C ARG A 33 22.15 -20.30 8.17
N ASP A 34 21.94 -19.85 6.94
CA ASP A 34 22.49 -20.47 5.72
C ASP A 34 23.43 -19.46 5.03
N PRO A 35 24.73 -19.76 4.82
CA PRO A 35 25.68 -18.86 4.20
C PRO A 35 25.92 -19.19 2.72
N GLY A 36 25.38 -18.39 1.81
CA GLY A 36 25.74 -18.52 0.39
C GLY A 36 24.85 -17.75 -0.57
N HIS A 37 24.96 -16.42 -0.60
CA HIS A 37 24.32 -15.62 -1.66
C HIS A 37 25.36 -14.83 -2.44
N VAL A 38 25.61 -15.27 -3.67
CA VAL A 38 26.38 -14.56 -4.70
C VAL A 38 25.43 -13.59 -5.40
N PRO A 39 25.80 -12.31 -5.61
CA PRO A 39 24.90 -11.35 -6.26
C PRO A 39 24.74 -11.66 -7.76
N PRO A 40 23.52 -11.62 -8.32
CA PRO A 40 23.31 -11.83 -9.74
C PRO A 40 23.75 -10.59 -10.54
N GLN A 41 24.36 -10.85 -11.69
CA GLN A 41 24.79 -9.88 -12.69
C GLN A 41 23.58 -9.18 -13.32
N ILE A 42 23.71 -7.86 -13.51
CA ILE A 42 22.72 -6.97 -14.11
C ILE A 42 22.53 -7.36 -15.58
N GLY A 43 21.33 -7.79 -15.96
CA GLY A 43 21.01 -8.12 -17.36
C GLY A 43 19.77 -8.97 -17.63
N HIS A 44 19.05 -9.45 -16.61
CA HIS A 44 17.85 -10.26 -16.81
C HIS A 44 16.60 -9.57 -16.27
N VAL A 45 15.67 -9.24 -17.18
CA VAL A 45 14.27 -8.98 -16.85
C VAL A 45 13.71 -10.26 -16.20
N PRO A 46 13.13 -10.19 -14.99
CA PRO A 46 12.57 -11.38 -14.35
C PRO A 46 11.40 -11.94 -15.19
N PRO A 47 11.21 -13.27 -15.22
CA PRO A 47 10.09 -13.88 -15.93
C PRO A 47 8.77 -13.37 -15.34
N SER A 48 7.85 -13.02 -16.24
CA SER A 48 6.51 -12.52 -15.97
C SER A 48 5.69 -13.50 -15.12
N CYS A 49 4.85 -12.95 -14.25
CA CYS A 49 4.11 -13.63 -13.21
C CYS A 49 2.87 -14.37 -13.73
N ASP A 50 3.05 -15.47 -14.46
CA ASP A 50 1.95 -16.30 -14.96
C ASP A 50 1.49 -17.42 -14.00
N SER A 51 1.96 -17.46 -12.74
CA SER A 51 1.72 -18.63 -11.86
C SER A 51 0.83 -18.39 -10.62
N ALA A 52 0.18 -17.24 -10.48
CA ALA A 52 -0.73 -16.99 -9.36
C ALA A 52 -2.23 -17.10 -9.71
N TYR A 53 -2.59 -17.22 -10.98
CA TYR A 53 -3.99 -17.29 -11.44
C TYR A 53 -4.36 -18.70 -11.90
N SER A 54 -4.56 -19.60 -10.93
CA SER A 54 -5.35 -20.81 -11.15
C SER A 54 -6.36 -20.90 -10.01
N GLY A 55 -7.48 -20.18 -10.12
CA GLY A 55 -8.55 -20.31 -9.12
C GLY A 55 -9.55 -19.16 -8.97
N ILE A 56 -9.75 -18.29 -9.95
CA ILE A 56 -10.92 -17.40 -9.96
C ILE A 56 -11.69 -17.71 -11.24
N GLU A 57 -12.84 -18.37 -11.10
CA GLU A 57 -13.80 -18.52 -12.19
C GLU A 57 -14.21 -17.12 -12.65
N GLU A 58 -14.19 -16.90 -13.97
CA GLU A 58 -14.70 -15.71 -14.63
C GLU A 58 -16.16 -15.50 -14.21
N ILE A 59 -16.43 -14.42 -13.48
CA ILE A 59 -17.81 -13.97 -13.28
C ILE A 59 -18.17 -13.20 -14.55
N GLU A 60 -18.95 -13.83 -15.43
CA GLU A 60 -19.59 -13.17 -16.56
C GLU A 60 -20.44 -12.01 -16.02
N GLU A 61 -20.11 -10.77 -16.39
CA GLU A 61 -20.93 -9.60 -16.15
C GLU A 61 -22.20 -9.68 -17.02
N ASP A 62 -23.23 -10.35 -16.52
CA ASP A 62 -24.56 -10.33 -17.14
C ASP A 62 -25.23 -8.98 -16.86
N SER A 63 -25.17 -8.11 -17.87
CA SER A 63 -25.81 -6.81 -17.88
C SER A 63 -27.32 -6.96 -18.08
N SER A 64 -28.05 -7.21 -16.98
CA SER A 64 -29.50 -7.06 -16.94
C SER A 64 -29.91 -5.76 -16.24
N GLN A 65 -30.77 -5.01 -16.93
CA GLN A 65 -31.24 -3.67 -16.61
C GLN A 65 -32.23 -3.69 -15.44
N ASP A 66 -32.08 -2.69 -14.57
CA ASP A 66 -33.09 -2.01 -13.75
C ASP A 66 -34.12 -2.86 -13.00
N GLU A 67 -33.84 -3.13 -11.71
CA GLU A 67 -34.86 -2.93 -10.67
C GLU A 67 -34.23 -2.19 -9.47
N GLU A 68 -34.84 -1.06 -9.07
CA GLU A 68 -34.53 -0.30 -7.86
C GLU A 68 -34.83 -1.16 -6.62
N GLY A 69 -33.88 -2.03 -6.26
CA GLY A 69 -33.86 -2.77 -5.01
C GLY A 69 -33.15 -1.97 -3.93
N ASP A 70 -33.85 -1.72 -2.82
CA ASP A 70 -33.31 -1.25 -1.54
C ASP A 70 -32.17 -2.19 -1.09
N GLY A 71 -30.93 -1.86 -1.46
CA GLY A 71 -29.75 -2.66 -1.16
C GLY A 71 -29.64 -2.89 0.33
N THR A 72 -29.64 -4.15 0.75
CA THR A 72 -29.64 -4.50 2.16
C THR A 72 -28.25 -4.23 2.76
N GLU A 73 -28.16 -3.92 4.06
CA GLU A 73 -26.87 -3.75 4.76
C GLU A 73 -25.93 -4.98 4.56
N GLN A 74 -26.49 -6.17 4.33
CA GLN A 74 -25.73 -7.40 4.07
C GLN A 74 -25.00 -7.39 2.72
N ASP A 75 -25.61 -6.84 1.67
CA ASP A 75 -24.96 -6.71 0.35
C ASP A 75 -23.74 -5.77 0.43
N SER A 76 -23.79 -4.81 1.35
CA SER A 76 -22.68 -3.86 1.59
C SER A 76 -21.51 -4.48 2.37
N ASP A 77 -21.79 -5.37 3.32
CA ASP A 77 -20.77 -6.05 4.13
C ASP A 77 -19.96 -7.06 3.29
N GLU A 78 -20.63 -7.80 2.40
CA GLU A 78 -19.98 -8.75 1.49
C GLU A 78 -19.10 -8.02 0.46
N ALA A 79 -19.61 -6.97 -0.17
CA ALA A 79 -18.84 -6.14 -1.10
C ALA A 79 -17.60 -5.53 -0.43
N TYR A 80 -17.73 -5.07 0.81
CA TYR A 80 -16.63 -4.55 1.60
C TYR A 80 -15.56 -5.62 1.86
N TYR A 81 -15.97 -6.84 2.20
CA TYR A 81 -15.05 -7.95 2.42
C TYR A 81 -14.26 -8.32 1.15
N HIS A 82 -14.94 -8.35 0.00
CA HIS A 82 -14.28 -8.62 -1.29
C HIS A 82 -13.30 -7.51 -1.70
N GLU A 83 -13.61 -6.24 -1.44
CA GLU A 83 -12.64 -5.16 -1.69
C GLU A 83 -11.45 -5.25 -0.73
N TYR A 84 -11.68 -5.61 0.53
CA TYR A 84 -10.60 -5.86 1.49
C TYR A 84 -9.67 -6.99 1.04
N GLU A 85 -10.21 -8.12 0.56
CA GLU A 85 -9.38 -9.23 0.04
C GLU A 85 -8.63 -8.85 -1.23
N ARG A 86 -9.29 -8.13 -2.15
CA ARG A 86 -8.65 -7.59 -3.35
C ARG A 86 -7.53 -6.63 -2.97
N SER A 87 -7.78 -5.71 -2.05
CA SER A 87 -6.79 -4.75 -1.57
C SER A 87 -5.60 -5.42 -0.91
N PHE A 88 -5.83 -6.45 -0.09
CA PHE A 88 -4.75 -7.25 0.50
C PHE A 88 -3.90 -7.97 -0.56
N ALA A 89 -4.53 -8.63 -1.54
CA ALA A 89 -3.81 -9.29 -2.63
C ALA A 89 -3.01 -8.28 -3.47
N ARG A 90 -3.67 -7.16 -3.79
CA ARG A 90 -3.08 -5.94 -4.34
C ARG A 90 -2.17 -5.21 -3.36
N GLU A 91 -1.86 -5.67 -2.16
CA GLU A 91 -0.77 -5.08 -1.37
C GLU A 91 0.41 -6.05 -1.34
N VAL A 92 0.15 -7.35 -1.15
CA VAL A 92 1.17 -8.40 -1.14
C VAL A 92 1.99 -8.44 -2.43
N GLU A 93 1.34 -8.41 -3.59
CA GLU A 93 2.02 -8.60 -4.87
C GLU A 93 3.07 -7.51 -5.23
N ALA A 94 2.95 -6.23 -4.85
CA ALA A 94 3.96 -5.20 -5.17
C ALA A 94 5.05 -5.19 -4.14
N TYR A 95 4.81 -5.64 -2.91
CA TYR A 95 5.96 -5.99 -2.08
C TYR A 95 6.79 -7.10 -2.75
N ARG A 96 6.17 -8.05 -3.48
CA ARG A 96 6.91 -9.03 -4.28
C ARG A 96 7.57 -8.40 -5.52
N CYS A 97 6.84 -7.65 -6.35
CA CYS A 97 7.37 -7.03 -7.57
C CYS A 97 8.44 -5.97 -7.28
N LEU A 98 8.25 -5.17 -6.24
CA LEU A 98 9.15 -4.08 -5.83
C LEU A 98 10.16 -4.54 -4.77
N GLY A 99 10.51 -5.84 -4.75
CA GLY A 99 11.44 -6.40 -3.76
C GLY A 99 12.78 -5.64 -3.66
N HIS A 100 13.24 -5.04 -4.75
CA HIS A 100 14.48 -4.25 -4.80
C HIS A 100 14.35 -2.84 -4.17
N LEU A 101 13.13 -2.33 -3.98
CA LEU A 101 12.86 -1.06 -3.28
C LEU A 101 12.63 -1.26 -1.77
N GLN A 102 12.50 -2.51 -1.30
CA GLN A 102 12.24 -2.80 0.10
C GLN A 102 13.39 -2.40 1.03
N GLY A 103 13.07 -1.64 2.06
CA GLY A 103 14.03 -1.11 3.03
C GLY A 103 14.73 0.18 2.57
N SER A 104 14.44 0.66 1.36
CA SER A 104 14.86 1.97 0.88
C SER A 104 13.62 2.85 0.68
N ALA A 105 12.94 2.71 -0.45
CA ALA A 105 11.80 3.53 -0.88
C ALA A 105 10.44 2.94 -0.50
N ILE A 106 10.35 1.65 -0.18
CA ILE A 106 9.16 1.02 0.42
C ILE A 106 9.57 0.23 1.69
N PRO A 107 8.65 -0.11 2.60
CA PRO A 107 8.95 -0.92 3.78
C PRO A 107 9.46 -2.32 3.39
N ARG A 108 10.21 -2.96 4.29
CA ARG A 108 10.45 -4.41 4.15
C ARG A 108 9.20 -5.21 4.51
N LEU A 109 8.83 -6.19 3.70
CA LEU A 109 7.84 -7.20 4.06
C LEU A 109 8.55 -8.36 4.76
N TYR A 110 8.23 -8.59 6.03
CA TYR A 110 8.76 -9.69 6.83
C TYR A 110 7.94 -10.97 6.71
N GLY A 111 6.65 -10.86 6.43
CA GLY A 111 5.79 -12.02 6.25
C GLY A 111 4.31 -11.66 6.19
N LEU A 112 3.49 -12.71 6.02
CA LEU A 112 2.04 -12.63 5.99
C LEU A 112 1.48 -13.42 7.17
N GLY A 113 0.29 -13.05 7.63
CA GLY A 113 -0.41 -13.78 8.66
C GLY A 113 -1.91 -13.58 8.61
N ARG A 114 -2.56 -14.08 9.66
CA ARG A 114 -4.00 -13.96 9.83
C ARG A 114 -4.31 -13.72 11.30
N VAL A 115 -5.28 -12.84 11.58
CA VAL A 115 -5.73 -12.58 12.96
C VAL A 115 -6.67 -13.70 13.38
N ILE A 116 -6.22 -14.50 14.34
CA ILE A 116 -7.01 -15.56 14.97
C ILE A 116 -7.64 -14.95 16.24
N SER A 117 -8.97 -14.81 16.26
CA SER A 117 -9.67 -14.35 17.47
C SER A 117 -9.77 -15.50 18.45
N GLY A 118 -9.03 -15.43 19.56
CA GLY A 118 -9.27 -16.27 20.74
C GLY A 118 -10.47 -15.73 21.50
N HIS A 119 -11.29 -16.63 22.03
CA HIS A 119 -12.53 -16.39 22.80
C HIS A 119 -13.82 -16.31 21.96
N GLY A 120 -14.43 -17.49 21.71
CA GLY A 120 -15.88 -17.79 21.86
C GLY A 120 -16.94 -17.01 21.06
N GLU A 121 -16.68 -15.78 20.66
CA GLU A 121 -17.52 -14.94 19.81
C GLU A 121 -16.79 -14.87 18.47
N GLY A 122 -17.10 -15.83 17.60
CA GLY A 122 -16.47 -15.96 16.30
C GLY A 122 -16.68 -14.68 15.51
N ARG A 123 -15.59 -13.98 15.19
CA ARG A 123 -15.65 -13.04 14.07
C ARG A 123 -16.04 -13.85 12.83
N ALA A 124 -17.03 -13.35 12.10
CA ALA A 124 -17.46 -13.96 10.84
C ALA A 124 -16.28 -14.07 9.84
N ILE A 125 -15.29 -13.20 9.98
CA ILE A 125 -14.10 -13.13 9.14
C ILE A 125 -12.82 -13.25 9.97
N SER A 126 -11.77 -13.77 9.34
CA SER A 126 -10.43 -13.83 9.90
C SER A 126 -9.48 -12.97 9.05
N PRO A 127 -9.25 -11.70 9.43
CA PRO A 127 -8.49 -10.75 8.63
C PRO A 127 -7.07 -11.22 8.32
N GLN A 128 -6.61 -10.96 7.11
CA GLN A 128 -5.23 -11.18 6.68
C GLN A 128 -4.36 -9.98 7.08
N VAL A 129 -3.10 -10.21 7.41
CA VAL A 129 -2.19 -9.14 7.88
C VAL A 129 -0.83 -9.24 7.22
N LEU A 130 -0.25 -8.07 6.94
CA LEU A 130 1.14 -7.94 6.51
C LEU A 130 2.00 -7.59 7.73
N PHE A 131 3.10 -8.31 7.91
CA PHE A 131 4.15 -7.95 8.88
C PHE A 131 5.23 -7.20 8.13
N MET A 132 5.37 -5.90 8.40
CA MET A 132 6.25 -5.02 7.62
C MET A 132 7.16 -4.19 8.53
N GLU A 133 8.20 -3.62 7.93
CA GLU A 133 9.08 -2.67 8.58
C GLU A 133 8.30 -1.49 9.14
N TYR A 134 8.46 -1.26 10.44
CA TYR A 134 7.98 -0.03 11.05
C TYR A 134 8.89 1.13 10.67
N ILE A 135 8.33 2.16 10.04
CA ILE A 135 9.05 3.39 9.69
C ILE A 135 8.79 4.44 10.79
N PRO A 136 9.74 4.65 11.72
CA PRO A 136 9.59 5.71 12.70
C PRO A 136 9.69 7.05 11.98
N GLY A 137 8.63 7.87 12.05
CA GLY A 137 8.53 9.06 11.21
C GLY A 137 7.17 9.73 11.24
N LYS A 138 6.98 10.66 10.30
CA LYS A 138 5.71 11.34 10.04
C LYS A 138 5.38 11.22 8.56
N ASN A 139 4.10 11.08 8.24
CA ASN A 139 3.68 11.23 6.84
C ASN A 139 3.72 12.71 6.42
N LEU A 140 3.86 12.97 5.12
CA LEU A 140 3.94 14.31 4.59
C LEU A 140 2.73 15.17 4.96
N ALA A 141 1.53 14.57 5.06
CA ALA A 141 0.30 15.27 5.44
C ALA A 141 0.33 15.89 6.86
N THR A 142 1.18 15.35 7.75
CA THR A 142 1.30 15.82 9.14
C THR A 142 2.52 16.71 9.38
N ILE A 143 3.37 16.91 8.37
CA ILE A 143 4.51 17.81 8.44
C ILE A 143 4.01 19.24 8.22
N GLN A 144 4.23 20.11 9.23
CA GLN A 144 3.75 21.49 9.20
C GLN A 144 4.55 22.37 8.23
N ASP A 145 5.86 22.14 8.16
CA ASP A 145 6.77 22.86 7.27
C ASP A 145 7.41 21.87 6.29
N PRO A 146 6.93 21.80 5.03
CA PRO A 146 7.52 20.94 4.01
C PRO A 146 9.02 21.21 3.77
N HIS A 147 9.51 22.44 3.99
CA HIS A 147 10.92 22.77 3.83
C HIS A 147 11.81 22.20 4.95
N SER A 148 11.23 21.68 6.03
CA SER A 148 11.96 20.93 7.05
C SER A 148 12.44 19.55 6.56
N VAL A 149 11.85 19.03 5.48
CA VAL A 149 12.29 17.81 4.82
C VAL A 149 13.41 18.15 3.83
N PRO A 150 14.56 17.45 3.87
CA PRO A 150 15.64 17.71 2.93
C PRO A 150 15.20 17.55 1.47
N ILE A 151 15.62 18.47 0.59
CA ILE A 151 15.36 18.38 -0.86
C ILE A 151 15.79 17.04 -1.45
N SER A 152 16.93 16.49 -1.01
CA SER A 152 17.38 15.16 -1.45
C SER A 152 16.37 14.05 -1.17
N ALA A 153 15.56 14.17 -0.11
CA ALA A 153 14.52 13.21 0.24
C ALA A 153 13.39 13.24 -0.81
N TYR A 154 12.99 14.44 -1.25
CA TYR A 154 12.03 14.61 -2.34
C TYR A 154 12.58 14.14 -3.69
N GLN A 155 13.87 14.34 -3.96
CA GLN A 155 14.52 13.81 -5.15
C GLN A 155 14.48 12.27 -5.19
N GLU A 156 14.80 11.61 -4.08
CA GLU A 156 14.70 10.15 -3.98
C GLU A 156 13.25 9.66 -4.09
N LEU A 157 12.29 10.39 -3.54
CA LEU A 157 10.86 10.10 -3.69
C LEU A 157 10.42 10.18 -5.16
N VAL A 158 10.78 11.24 -5.88
CA VAL A 158 10.45 11.39 -7.30
C VAL A 158 11.08 10.27 -8.11
N LYS A 159 12.35 9.93 -7.87
CA LYS A 159 13.01 8.80 -8.55
C LYS A 159 12.29 7.48 -8.28
N ALA A 160 11.90 7.21 -7.04
CA ALA A 160 11.17 6.01 -6.68
C ALA A 160 9.83 5.93 -7.41
N VAL A 161 9.04 7.01 -7.39
CA VAL A 161 7.73 7.07 -8.06
C VAL A 161 7.85 6.93 -9.57
N SER A 162 8.77 7.66 -10.22
CA SER A 162 9.00 7.55 -11.67
C SER A 162 9.49 6.15 -12.09
N SER A 163 10.05 5.37 -11.17
CA SER A 163 10.50 4.00 -11.46
C SER A 163 9.38 2.95 -11.38
N LEU A 164 8.29 3.21 -10.68
CA LEU A 164 7.21 2.22 -10.47
C LEU A 164 6.68 1.64 -11.78
N ALA A 165 6.39 2.51 -12.76
CA ALA A 165 5.85 2.10 -14.05
C ALA A 165 6.80 1.16 -14.82
N SER A 166 8.11 1.35 -14.68
CA SER A 166 9.12 0.47 -15.29
C SER A 166 9.22 -0.91 -14.63
N PHE A 167 8.70 -1.04 -13.41
CA PHE A 167 8.51 -2.31 -12.70
C PHE A 167 7.11 -2.90 -12.92
N GLY A 168 6.34 -2.35 -13.86
CA GLY A 168 5.01 -2.86 -14.22
C GLY A 168 3.96 -2.60 -13.15
N THR A 169 4.11 -1.54 -12.35
CA THR A 169 3.09 -1.16 -11.36
C THR A 169 2.90 0.34 -11.26
N ILE A 170 1.72 0.75 -10.84
CA ILE A 170 1.34 2.13 -10.52
C ILE A 170 0.73 2.11 -9.12
N HIS A 171 1.13 3.02 -8.23
CA HIS A 171 0.62 3.09 -6.86
C HIS A 171 -0.87 3.45 -6.83
N ALA A 172 -1.33 4.36 -7.69
CA ALA A 172 -2.73 4.79 -7.86
C ALA A 172 -3.37 5.46 -6.62
N ASP A 173 -2.59 5.73 -5.57
CA ASP A 173 -3.03 6.48 -4.37
C ASP A 173 -1.92 7.38 -3.82
N MET A 174 -1.38 8.21 -4.70
CA MET A 174 -0.29 9.12 -4.41
C MET A 174 -0.77 10.34 -3.59
N ARG A 175 -1.03 10.09 -2.31
CA ARG A 175 -1.43 11.08 -1.33
C ARG A 175 -0.35 11.28 -0.25
N PRO A 176 -0.23 12.48 0.34
CA PRO A 176 0.80 12.76 1.33
C PRO A 176 0.68 11.93 2.62
N GLU A 177 -0.48 11.33 2.89
CA GLU A 177 -0.70 10.37 3.98
C GLU A 177 0.08 9.06 3.78
N ASN A 178 0.31 8.68 2.52
CA ASN A 178 0.96 7.43 2.10
C ASN A 178 2.47 7.59 1.88
N ILE A 179 3.03 8.72 2.30
CA ILE A 179 4.44 9.04 2.12
C ILE A 179 5.05 9.40 3.47
N VAL A 180 5.90 8.52 4.00
CA VAL A 180 6.49 8.65 5.35
C VAL A 180 7.93 9.12 5.26
N VAL A 181 8.25 10.21 5.96
CA VAL A 181 9.63 10.67 6.16
C VAL A 181 10.16 10.07 7.45
N SER A 182 11.26 9.32 7.36
CA SER A 182 11.86 8.68 8.53
C SER A 182 12.48 9.72 9.46
N CYS A 183 12.17 9.66 10.76
CA CYS A 183 12.83 10.51 11.76
C CYS A 183 14.25 10.02 12.09
N SER A 184 14.55 8.74 11.83
CA SER A 184 15.90 8.18 12.05
C SER A 184 16.85 8.54 10.90
N ASN A 185 16.31 8.77 9.70
CA ASN A 185 17.05 9.28 8.55
C ASN A 185 16.13 10.20 7.73
N PRO A 186 16.18 11.53 7.92
CA PRO A 186 15.31 12.47 7.21
C PRO A 186 15.47 12.50 5.69
N ARG A 187 16.51 11.86 5.13
CA ARG A 187 16.67 11.69 3.68
C ARG A 187 15.91 10.47 3.14
N ARG A 188 15.48 9.56 4.03
CA ARG A 188 14.71 8.38 3.65
C ARG A 188 13.22 8.73 3.68
N VAL A 189 12.62 8.71 2.49
CA VAL A 189 11.17 8.80 2.29
C VAL A 189 10.68 7.45 1.80
N VAL A 190 9.54 7.02 2.35
CA VAL A 190 9.01 5.68 2.13
C VAL A 190 7.56 5.77 1.67
N LEU A 191 7.25 5.14 0.54
CA LEU A 191 5.88 4.94 0.06
C LEU A 191 5.26 3.76 0.81
N ILE A 192 4.02 3.94 1.29
CA ILE A 192 3.25 2.93 1.99
C ILE A 192 1.85 2.81 1.38
N ASP A 193 1.11 1.77 1.75
CA ASP A 193 -0.29 1.56 1.35
C ASP A 193 -0.49 1.37 -0.16
N PHE A 194 -0.19 0.17 -0.63
CA PHE A 194 -0.35 -0.19 -2.04
C PHE A 194 -1.72 -0.80 -2.34
N GLY A 195 -2.72 -0.65 -1.46
CA GLY A 195 -3.97 -1.41 -1.51
C GLY A 195 -4.85 -1.18 -2.75
N VAL A 196 -4.62 -0.12 -3.52
CA VAL A 196 -5.40 0.22 -4.73
C VAL A 196 -4.57 0.23 -6.01
N ARG A 197 -3.33 -0.28 -5.96
CA ARG A 197 -2.41 -0.22 -7.10
C ARG A 197 -2.91 -0.95 -8.35
N LEU A 198 -2.30 -0.60 -9.47
CA LEU A 198 -2.45 -1.30 -10.75
C LEU A 198 -1.17 -2.05 -11.12
N PHE A 199 -1.34 -3.17 -11.82
CA PHE A 199 -0.26 -3.94 -12.42
C PHE A 199 -0.42 -3.98 -13.93
N ARG A 200 0.74 -4.01 -14.60
CA ARG A 200 0.77 -4.27 -16.02
C ARG A 200 0.45 -5.75 -16.28
N TYR A 201 -0.50 -6.02 -17.17
CA TYR A 201 -0.78 -7.40 -17.59
C TYR A 201 0.29 -7.91 -18.56
N THR A 202 0.49 -9.23 -18.61
CA THR A 202 1.57 -9.85 -19.40
C THR A 202 1.38 -9.70 -20.91
N ASP A 203 0.13 -9.61 -21.35
CA ASP A 203 -0.30 -9.40 -22.73
C ASP A 203 -0.68 -7.94 -23.05
N GLU A 204 -0.52 -7.03 -22.08
CA GLU A 204 -0.85 -5.62 -22.24
C GLU A 204 0.11 -4.92 -23.21
N SER A 205 -0.46 -4.27 -24.22
CA SER A 205 0.31 -3.46 -25.17
C SER A 205 1.00 -2.29 -24.46
N ASN A 206 2.11 -1.82 -25.03
CA ASN A 206 2.80 -0.64 -24.49
C ASN A 206 1.89 0.57 -24.47
N ASP A 207 1.11 0.80 -25.54
CA ASP A 207 0.22 1.95 -25.64
C ASP A 207 -0.85 1.95 -24.53
N ASN A 208 -1.44 0.78 -24.22
CA ASN A 208 -2.44 0.65 -23.16
C ASN A 208 -1.80 0.86 -21.77
N TRP A 209 -0.60 0.30 -21.55
CA TRP A 209 0.12 0.50 -20.30
C TRP A 209 0.52 1.97 -20.11
N GLU A 210 1.00 2.63 -21.17
CA GLU A 210 1.32 4.06 -21.15
C GLU A 210 0.07 4.91 -20.87
N GLU A 211 -1.07 4.57 -21.46
CA GLU A 211 -2.36 5.21 -21.16
C GLU A 211 -2.75 5.04 -19.69
N ASN A 212 -2.58 3.85 -19.11
CA ASN A 212 -2.82 3.60 -17.69
C ASN A 212 -1.89 4.43 -16.79
N VAL A 213 -0.59 4.46 -17.09
CA VAL A 213 0.40 5.28 -16.36
C VAL A 213 0.03 6.76 -16.41
N MET A 214 -0.39 7.24 -17.59
CA MET A 214 -0.80 8.63 -17.79
C MET A 214 -2.12 8.96 -17.09
N THR A 215 -3.06 8.03 -17.07
CA THR A 215 -4.39 8.21 -16.48
C THR A 215 -4.29 8.31 -14.97
N GLU A 216 -3.70 7.31 -14.31
CA GLU A 216 -3.49 7.31 -12.86
C GLU A 216 -2.57 8.46 -12.42
N GLY A 217 -1.45 8.63 -13.13
CA GLY A 217 -0.61 9.81 -13.02
C GLY A 217 0.03 10.00 -11.64
N ASP A 218 0.57 8.94 -11.03
CA ASP A 218 1.31 9.01 -9.76
C ASP A 218 2.31 10.16 -9.69
N GLU A 219 3.13 10.30 -10.74
CA GLU A 219 4.14 11.36 -10.83
C GLU A 219 3.48 12.75 -10.92
N ARG A 220 2.36 12.86 -11.65
CA ARG A 220 1.59 14.11 -11.77
C ARG A 220 0.99 14.50 -10.42
N GLU A 221 0.43 13.56 -9.67
CA GLU A 221 -0.13 13.83 -8.34
C GLU A 221 0.96 14.22 -7.33
N LEU A 222 2.09 13.52 -7.34
CA LEU A 222 3.24 13.90 -6.52
C LEU A 222 3.73 15.32 -6.86
N ARG A 223 3.90 15.64 -8.15
CA ARG A 223 4.33 16.98 -8.59
C ARG A 223 3.36 18.07 -8.15
N ARG A 224 2.04 17.84 -8.31
CA ARG A 224 1.00 18.77 -7.84
C ARG A 224 1.10 19.02 -6.33
N TYR A 225 1.37 17.97 -5.54
CA TYR A 225 1.58 18.12 -4.10
C TYR A 225 2.84 18.97 -3.79
N LEU A 226 3.97 18.68 -4.45
CA LEU A 226 5.23 19.39 -4.20
C LEU A 226 5.12 20.88 -4.57
N GLU A 227 4.51 21.19 -5.72
CA GLU A 227 4.27 22.57 -6.16
C GLU A 227 3.38 23.34 -5.19
N ARG A 228 2.28 22.72 -4.72
CA ARG A 228 1.39 23.32 -3.69
C ARG A 228 2.11 23.55 -2.36
N SER A 229 3.13 22.74 -2.08
CA SER A 229 3.96 22.84 -0.89
C SER A 229 5.12 23.84 -1.03
N GLY A 230 5.24 24.52 -2.18
CA GLY A 230 6.30 25.48 -2.46
C GLY A 230 7.66 24.86 -2.78
N ILE A 231 7.71 23.55 -3.06
CA ILE A 231 8.92 22.82 -3.45
C ILE A 231 8.93 22.73 -4.98
N TRP A 232 9.89 23.40 -5.62
CA TRP A 232 9.86 23.59 -7.07
C TRP A 232 10.78 22.62 -7.82
N HIS A 233 10.40 22.30 -9.05
CA HIS A 233 11.13 21.38 -9.94
C HIS A 233 12.63 21.71 -10.08
N GLN A 234 13.00 23.00 -10.06
CA GLN A 234 14.39 23.44 -10.19
C GLN A 234 15.26 22.96 -9.02
N GLU A 235 14.68 22.82 -7.83
CA GLU A 235 15.35 22.32 -6.63
C GLU A 235 15.51 20.79 -6.69
N LEU A 236 14.62 20.10 -7.41
CA LEU A 236 14.62 18.64 -7.54
C LEU A 236 15.55 18.11 -8.64
N CYS A 237 16.06 18.97 -9.53
CA CYS A 237 16.97 18.60 -10.61
C CYS A 237 18.43 19.04 -10.42
N ALA A 238 18.76 19.65 -9.28
CA ALA A 238 20.11 20.04 -8.90
C ALA A 238 20.86 18.90 -8.19
#